data_AF-A0A099T651-F1
#
_entry.id   AF-A0A099T651-F1
#
_cell.length_a   1.000
_cell.length_b   1.000
_cell.length_c   1.000
_cell.angle_alpha   90.00
_cell.angle_beta   90.00
_cell.angle_gamma   90.00
#
_symmetry.space_group_name_H-M   'P 1'
#
loop_
_entity.id
_entity.type
_entity.pdbx_description
1 polymer ?
#
loop_
_entity_poly.entity_id
_entity_poly.type
_entity_poly.pdbx_seq_one_letter_code
_entity_poly.pdbx_strand_id
1 'polypeptide(L)'
;MLSEIPIELEKVDKKNIDKELMRLSMIAELDAVNLYEQMAALTDDEDLRAILLDIAREEMIHVAMFETVLMEVDDEYLKVLGEYSLARS
;
A
#
# COMPACT_ATOMS: atom_id res chain seq x y z
N MET A 1 7.24 6.19 7.30
CA MET A 1 8.41 5.50 6.75
C MET A 1 8.77 4.34 7.65
N LEU A 2 8.49 3.12 7.18
CA LEU A 2 8.94 1.88 7.78
C LEU A 2 10.46 1.90 7.83
N SER A 3 11.00 2.18 9.00
CA SER A 3 12.40 1.91 9.31
C SER A 3 12.65 0.41 9.51
N GLU A 4 11.62 -0.33 9.91
CA GLU A 4 11.68 -1.76 10.21
C GLU A 4 10.39 -2.46 9.78
N ILE A 5 10.50 -3.68 9.26
CA ILE A 5 9.36 -4.52 8.87
C ILE A 5 8.75 -5.11 10.16
N PRO A 6 7.49 -4.81 10.51
CA PRO A 6 6.90 -5.19 11.78
C PRO A 6 6.41 -6.66 11.84
N ILE A 7 6.89 -7.51 10.93
CA ILE A 7 6.49 -8.93 10.83
C ILE A 7 7.72 -9.82 10.76
N GLU A 8 7.79 -10.76 11.70
CA GLU A 8 8.73 -11.89 11.62
C GLU A 8 8.13 -12.97 10.72
N LEU A 9 8.38 -12.89 9.41
CA LEU A 9 7.81 -13.81 8.41
C LEU A 9 8.09 -15.29 8.73
N GLU A 10 9.19 -15.60 9.41
CA GLU A 10 9.54 -16.95 9.86
C GLU A 10 8.55 -17.54 10.89
N LYS A 11 7.82 -16.68 11.62
CA LYS A 11 6.82 -17.06 12.62
C LYS A 11 5.40 -17.08 12.04
N VAL A 12 5.20 -16.68 10.79
CA VAL A 12 3.90 -16.68 10.12
C VAL A 12 3.57 -18.09 9.63
N ASP A 13 2.33 -18.53 9.87
CA ASP A 13 1.82 -19.78 9.30
C ASP A 13 1.93 -19.72 7.77
N LYS A 14 2.48 -20.76 7.14
CA LYS A 14 2.67 -20.82 5.67
C LYS A 14 1.38 -20.52 4.91
N LYS A 15 0.21 -20.87 5.44
CA LYS A 15 -1.08 -20.57 4.78
C LYS A 15 -1.42 -19.07 4.73
N ASN A 16 -0.77 -18.27 5.57
CA ASN A 16 -0.99 -16.83 5.70
C ASN A 16 0.15 -16.02 5.05
N ILE A 17 1.19 -16.66 4.51
CA ILE A 17 2.38 -15.92 4.06
C ILE A 17 2.04 -14.95 2.93
N ASP A 18 1.23 -15.36 1.96
CA ASP A 18 0.91 -14.54 0.78
C ASP A 18 0.12 -13.29 1.17
N LYS A 19 -0.90 -13.42 2.03
CA LYS A 19 -1.66 -12.24 2.51
C LYS A 19 -0.80 -11.28 3.34
N GLU A 20 0.12 -11.80 4.16
CA GLU A 20 1.01 -10.94 4.95
C GLU A 20 2.01 -10.23 4.04
N LEU A 21 2.52 -10.88 2.99
CA LEU A 21 3.36 -10.24 1.97
C LEU A 21 2.60 -9.12 1.25
N MET A 22 1.36 -9.35 0.81
CA MET A 22 0.56 -8.31 0.14
C MET A 22 0.29 -7.11 1.05
N ARG A 23 -0.07 -7.36 2.32
CA ARG A 23 -0.25 -6.29 3.31
C ARG A 23 1.04 -5.50 3.51
N LEU A 24 2.18 -6.19 3.64
CA LEU A 24 3.46 -5.52 3.83
C LEU A 24 3.83 -4.65 2.63
N SER A 25 3.63 -5.16 1.43
CA SER A 25 3.83 -4.43 0.18
C SER A 25 2.95 -3.19 0.12
N MET A 26 1.64 -3.29 0.41
CA MET A 26 0.76 -2.12 0.47
C MET A 26 1.22 -1.06 1.46
N ILE A 27 1.69 -1.47 2.65
CA ILE A 27 2.20 -0.52 3.66
C ILE A 27 3.45 0.20 3.11
N ALA A 28 4.36 -0.53 2.46
CA ALA A 28 5.56 0.07 1.87
C ALA A 28 5.21 1.12 0.80
N GLU A 29 4.30 0.79 -0.11
CA GLU A 29 3.88 1.73 -1.16
C GLU A 29 3.12 2.93 -0.61
N LEU A 30 2.22 2.74 0.36
CA LEU A 30 1.52 3.85 1.03
C LEU A 30 2.50 4.77 1.77
N ASP A 31 3.56 4.23 2.36
CA ASP A 31 4.63 5.03 2.96
C ASP A 31 5.41 5.83 1.91
N ALA A 32 5.66 5.24 0.73
CA ALA A 32 6.30 5.93 -0.40
C ALA A 32 5.41 7.07 -0.95
N VAL A 33 4.11 6.84 -1.14
CA VAL A 33 3.13 7.87 -1.52
C VAL A 33 3.22 9.06 -0.56
N ASN A 34 3.07 8.81 0.75
CA ASN A 34 3.09 9.86 1.76
C ASN A 34 4.43 10.60 1.78
N LEU A 35 5.55 9.90 1.61
CA LEU A 35 6.88 10.50 1.55
C LEU A 35 7.01 11.44 0.36
N TYR A 36 6.67 10.98 -0.85
CA TYR A 36 6.82 11.77 -2.06
C TYR A 36 5.89 12.98 -2.10
N GLU A 37 4.65 12.85 -1.62
CA GLU A 37 3.73 13.98 -1.45
C GLU A 37 4.28 15.02 -0.45
N GLN A 38 4.86 14.58 0.67
CA GLN A 38 5.49 15.49 1.63
C GLN A 38 6.70 16.20 1.04
N MET A 39 7.57 15.48 0.31
CA MET A 39 8.71 16.08 -0.38
C MET A 39 8.26 17.09 -1.44
N ALA A 40 7.20 16.77 -2.19
CA ALA A 40 6.60 17.66 -3.19
C ALA A 40 6.03 18.93 -2.55
N ALA A 41 5.48 18.84 -1.33
CA ALA A 41 4.98 20.00 -0.59
C ALA A 41 6.10 20.91 -0.04
N LEU A 42 7.33 20.38 0.14
CA LEU A 42 8.47 21.10 0.72
C LEU A 42 9.35 21.80 -0.31
N THR A 43 9.33 21.38 -1.57
CA THR A 43 10.15 21.98 -2.63
C THR A 43 9.50 23.23 -3.23
N ASP A 44 10.34 24.21 -3.60
CA ASP A 44 9.96 25.38 -4.41
C ASP A 44 10.26 25.18 -5.90
N ASP A 45 10.96 24.11 -6.27
CA ASP A 45 11.23 23.73 -7.66
C ASP A 45 10.01 23.00 -8.26
N GLU A 46 9.37 23.62 -9.25
CA GLU A 46 8.15 23.12 -9.90
C GLU A 46 8.39 21.86 -10.75
N ASP A 47 9.57 21.71 -11.36
CA ASP A 47 9.89 20.52 -12.15
C ASP A 47 10.10 19.32 -11.21
N LEU A 48 10.79 19.54 -10.09
CA LEU A 48 10.95 18.51 -9.06
C LEU A 48 9.62 18.15 -8.41
N ARG A 49 8.76 19.14 -8.12
CA ARG A 49 7.41 18.91 -7.60
C ARG A 49 6.61 18.00 -8.53
N ALA A 50 6.64 18.26 -9.83
CA ALA A 50 5.92 17.46 -10.81
C ALA A 50 6.41 16.01 -10.84
N ILE A 51 7.73 15.78 -10.81
CA ILE A 51 8.32 14.44 -10.76
C ILE A 51 7.88 13.68 -9.50
N LEU A 52 7.96 14.31 -8.33
CA LEU A 52 7.59 13.67 -7.07
C LEU A 52 6.11 13.27 -7.03
N LEU A 53 5.22 14.12 -7.55
CA LEU A 53 3.79 13.82 -7.62
C LEU A 53 3.47 12.72 -8.64
N ASP A 54 4.23 12.64 -9.74
CA ASP A 54 4.08 11.55 -10.72
C ASP A 54 4.51 10.21 -10.12
N ILE A 55 5.65 10.17 -9.43
CA ILE A 55 6.09 8.97 -8.70
C ILE A 55 5.06 8.57 -7.65
N ALA A 56 4.56 9.51 -6.84
CA ALA A 56 3.52 9.22 -5.84
C ALA A 56 2.28 8.57 -6.48
N ARG A 57 1.89 9.01 -7.68
CA ARG A 57 0.79 8.41 -8.45
C ARG A 57 1.11 6.99 -8.91
N GLU A 58 2.34 6.72 -9.34
CA GLU A 58 2.77 5.36 -9.70
C GLU A 58 2.69 4.42 -8.49
N GLU A 59 3.10 4.87 -7.30
CA GLU A 59 2.99 4.03 -6.09
C GLU A 59 1.54 3.74 -5.70
N MET A 60 0.59 4.65 -5.96
CA MET A 60 -0.84 4.35 -5.79
C MET A 60 -1.33 3.24 -6.74
N ILE A 61 -0.74 3.11 -7.94
CA ILE A 61 -1.03 1.98 -8.83
C ILE A 61 -0.50 0.69 -8.22
N HIS A 62 0.69 0.69 -7.64
CA HIS A 62 1.24 -0.48 -6.94
C HIS A 62 0.37 -0.88 -5.75
N VAL A 63 -0.12 0.07 -4.94
CA VAL A 63 -1.09 -0.20 -3.87
C VAL A 63 -2.32 -0.92 -4.41
N ALA A 64 -2.92 -0.42 -5.50
CA ALA A 64 -4.10 -1.02 -6.11
C ALA A 64 -3.82 -2.44 -6.65
N MET A 65 -2.64 -2.67 -7.22
CA MET A 65 -2.22 -4.00 -7.68
C MET A 65 -2.10 -4.99 -6.51
N PHE A 66 -1.47 -4.60 -5.41
CA PHE A 66 -1.34 -5.46 -4.22
C PHE A 66 -2.68 -5.70 -3.52
N GLU A 67 -3.55 -4.68 -3.43
CA GLU A 67 -4.91 -4.83 -2.90
C GLU A 67 -5.73 -5.83 -3.73
N THR A 68 -5.59 -5.77 -5.06
CA THR A 68 -6.25 -6.72 -5.97
C THR A 68 -5.86 -8.15 -5.67
N VAL A 69 -4.56 -8.43 -5.51
CA VAL A 69 -4.07 -9.76 -5.15
C VAL A 69 -4.46 -10.14 -3.72
N LEU A 70 -4.46 -9.19 -2.78
CA LEU A 70 -4.88 -9.43 -1.40
C LEU A 70 -6.33 -9.94 -1.33
N MET A 71 -7.23 -9.38 -2.13
CA MET A 71 -8.61 -9.86 -2.24
C MET A 71 -8.72 -11.30 -2.76
N GLU A 72 -7.76 -11.78 -3.54
CA GLU A 72 -7.72 -13.16 -4.05
C GLU A 72 -7.19 -14.16 -3.01
N VAL A 73 -6.29 -13.72 -2.12
CA VAL A 73 -5.59 -14.59 -1.14
C VAL A 73 -6.12 -14.48 0.29
N ASP A 74 -7.05 -13.57 0.57
CA ASP A 74 -7.65 -13.35 1.89
C ASP A 74 -9.18 -13.16 1.80
N ASP A 75 -9.91 -14.28 1.84
CA ASP A 75 -11.38 -14.31 1.77
C ASP A 75 -12.07 -13.40 2.81
N GLU A 76 -11.50 -13.29 4.01
CA GLU A 76 -12.07 -12.44 5.06
C GLU A 76 -11.89 -10.96 4.72
N TYR A 77 -10.73 -10.59 4.15
CA TYR A 77 -10.50 -9.22 3.68
C TYR A 77 -11.49 -8.84 2.57
N LEU A 78 -11.67 -9.71 1.58
CA LEU A 78 -12.65 -9.50 0.50
C LEU A 78 -14.07 -9.34 1.04
N LYS A 79 -14.48 -10.21 1.96
CA LYS A 79 -15.81 -10.14 2.58
C LYS A 79 -16.01 -8.83 3.34
N VAL A 80 -15.06 -8.48 4.21
CA VAL A 80 -15.09 -7.23 4.98
C VAL A 80 -15.14 -6.02 4.05
N LEU A 81 -14.29 -5.96 3.03
CA LEU A 81 -14.28 -4.88 2.06
C LEU A 81 -15.63 -4.73 1.34
N GLY A 82 -16.24 -5.84 0.90
CA GLY A 82 -17.56 -5.84 0.29
C GLY A 82 -18.64 -5.32 1.23
N GLU A 83 -18.67 -5.79 2.48
CA GLU A 83 -19.65 -5.33 3.49
C GLU A 83 -19.52 -3.83 3.78
N TYR A 84 -18.29 -3.33 3.99
CA TYR A 84 -18.04 -1.92 4.25
C TYR A 84 -18.31 -1.02 3.05
N SER A 85 -17.95 -1.46 1.84
CA SER A 85 -18.12 -0.66 0.61
C SER A 85 -19.59 -0.54 0.22
N LEU A 86 -20.36 -1.62 0.32
CA LEU A 86 -21.79 -1.64 0.00
C LEU A 86 -22.66 -0.97 1.08
N ALA A 87 -22.20 -0.93 2.33
CA ALA A 87 -22.88 -0.18 3.39
C ALA A 87 -22.76 1.34 3.24
N ARG A 88 -21.85 1.81 2.38
CA ARG A 88 -21.58 3.25 2.16
C ARG A 88 -21.95 3.75 0.75
N SER A 89 -22.46 2.86 -0.11
CA SER A 89 -22.92 3.18 -1.48
C SER A 89 -24.40 3.48 -1.56
#